data_AF-A0A1Y6C166-F1
#
_entry.id   AF-A0A1Y6C166-F1
#
_cell.length_a   1.000
_cell.length_b   1.000
_cell.length_c   1.000
_cell.angle_alpha   90.00
_cell.angle_beta   90.00
_cell.angle_gamma   90.00
#
_symmetry.space_group_name_H-M   'P 1'
#
loop_
_entity.id
_entity.type
_entity.pdbx_description
1 polymer ?
#
loop_
_entity_poly.entity_id
_entity_poly.type
_entity_poly.pdbx_seq_one_letter_code
_entity_poly.pdbx_strand_id
1 'polypeptide(L)' 'MQEMDTENLIKHHLANTPIGEKIKIDFLGDPQIIEIEMVFAGGWVVYQKVIPGQAFEFVRGEDRFLNSINITISPYHGPR' A
#
# COMPACT_ATOMS: atom_id res chain seq x y z
N MET A 1 -7.80 7.75 12.26
CA MET A 1 -7.04 6.49 12.30
C MET A 1 -5.59 6.89 12.51
N GLN A 2 -4.95 6.45 13.60
CA GLN A 2 -3.52 6.79 13.82
C GLN A 2 -2.67 5.97 12.84
N GLU A 3 -1.57 6.53 12.32
CA GLU A 3 -0.68 5.88 11.32
C GLU A 3 -0.27 4.45 11.71
N MET A 4 -0.18 4.18 13.01
CA MET A 4 0.16 2.88 13.59
C MET A 4 -0.89 1.77 13.31
N ASP A 5 -2.16 2.13 13.08
CA ASP A 5 -3.21 1.16 12.75
C ASP A 5 -3.12 0.71 11.28
N THR A 6 -2.76 1.62 10.39
CA THR A 6 -2.66 1.36 8.94
C THR A 6 -1.48 0.45 8.63
N GLU A 7 -0.32 0.68 9.24
CA GLU A 7 0.86 -0.17 9.02
C GLU A 7 0.62 -1.63 9.47
N ASN A 8 0.00 -1.81 10.65
CA ASN A 8 -0.32 -3.14 11.18
C ASN A 8 -1.37 -3.87 10.34
N LEU A 9 -2.40 -3.15 9.86
CA LEU A 9 -3.40 -3.71 8.96
C LEU A 9 -2.75 -4.24 7.67
N ILE A 10 -1.81 -3.48 7.10
CA ILE A 10 -1.13 -3.85 5.86
C ILE A 10 -0.23 -5.06 6.07
N LYS A 11 0.56 -5.08 7.15
CA LYS A 11 1.35 -6.26 7.54
C LYS A 11 0.48 -7.50 7.73
N HIS A 12 -0.69 -7.33 8.35
CA HIS A 12 -1.65 -8.41 8.54
C HIS A 12 -2.18 -8.96 7.21
N HIS A 13 -2.57 -8.09 6.27
CA HIS A 13 -3.04 -8.52 4.95
C HIS A 13 -1.93 -9.19 4.12
N LEU A 14 -0.71 -8.66 4.18
CA LEU A 14 0.45 -9.25 3.53
C LEU A 14 0.75 -10.66 4.06
N ALA A 15 0.73 -10.85 5.38
CA ALA A 15 1.05 -12.12 6.00
C ALA A 15 0.03 -13.22 5.66
N ASN A 16 -1.26 -12.88 5.60
CA ASN A 16 -2.35 -13.86 5.53
C ASN A 16 -2.90 -14.13 4.12
N THR A 17 -2.54 -13.34 3.11
CA THR A 17 -3.05 -13.54 1.74
C THR A 17 -2.28 -14.66 1.02
N PRO A 18 -2.91 -15.67 0.40
CA PRO A 18 -2.17 -16.70 -0.34
C PRO A 18 -1.40 -16.17 -1.56
N ILE A 19 -0.39 -16.90 -2.04
CA ILE A 19 0.31 -16.58 -3.29
C ILE A 19 -0.68 -16.66 -4.47
N GLY A 20 -0.62 -15.67 -5.37
CA GLY A 20 -1.50 -15.55 -6.52
C GLY A 20 -2.83 -14.84 -6.23
N GLU A 21 -3.14 -14.58 -4.97
CA GLU A 21 -4.36 -13.87 -4.58
C GLU A 21 -4.16 -12.36 -4.54
N LYS A 22 -5.27 -11.63 -4.77
CA LYS A 22 -5.28 -10.18 -4.75
C LYS A 22 -5.28 -9.67 -3.31
N ILE A 23 -4.33 -8.81 -3.01
CA ILE A 23 -4.32 -7.95 -1.83
C ILE A 23 -5.01 -6.65 -2.20
N LYS A 24 -6.03 -6.29 -1.42
CA LYS A 24 -6.75 -5.02 -1.54
C LYS A 24 -6.71 -4.29 -0.21
N ILE A 25 -6.24 -3.05 -0.24
CA ILE A 25 -6.19 -2.16 0.91
C ILE A 25 -7.08 -0.95 0.60
N ASP A 26 -8.17 -0.86 1.36
CA ASP A 26 -9.09 0.27 1.32
C ASP A 26 -8.66 1.30 2.38
N PHE A 27 -8.34 2.51 1.93
CA PHE A 27 -8.00 3.61 2.84
C PHE A 27 -9.27 4.37 3.20
N LEU A 28 -9.68 4.26 4.45
CA LEU A 28 -10.88 4.90 5.00
C LEU A 28 -10.50 6.15 5.79
N GLY A 29 -11.34 7.19 5.72
CA GLY A 29 -11.15 8.43 6.47
C GLY A 29 -11.17 9.66 5.57
N ASP A 30 -10.49 10.73 6.01
CA ASP A 30 -10.38 11.97 5.26
C ASP A 30 -9.69 11.74 3.91
N PRO A 31 -10.01 12.53 2.87
CA PRO A 31 -9.32 12.45 1.60
C PRO A 31 -7.82 12.69 1.78
N GLN A 32 -7.00 11.69 1.48
CA GLN A 32 -5.55 11.78 1.52
C GLN A 32 -4.98 11.22 0.21
N ILE A 33 -3.89 11.81 -0.26
CA ILE A 33 -3.09 11.20 -1.32
C ILE A 33 -2.17 10.20 -0.65
N ILE A 34 -2.08 9.00 -1.20
CA ILE A 34 -1.20 7.96 -0.66
C ILE A 34 -0.18 7.60 -1.72
N GLU A 35 1.09 7.68 -1.33
CA GLU A 35 2.22 7.33 -2.18
C GLU A 35 2.84 6.04 -1.64
N ILE A 36 3.00 5.08 -2.52
CA ILE A 36 3.45 3.73 -2.20
C ILE A 36 4.68 3.44 -3.02
N GLU A 37 5.76 3.04 -2.34
CA GLU A 37 6.99 2.57 -2.95
C GLU A 37 7.17 1.09 -2.60
N MET A 38 7.31 0.25 -3.62
CA MET A 38 7.60 -1.17 -3.46
C MET A 38 8.98 -1.47 -4.04
N VAL A 39 9.86 -2.04 -3.22
CA VAL A 39 11.20 -2.44 -3.64
C VAL A 39 11.21 -3.95 -3.85
N PHE A 40 11.60 -4.38 -5.03
CA PHE A 40 11.69 -5.79 -5.42
C PHE A 40 13.14 -6.25 -5.59
N ALA A 41 13.34 -7.56 -5.51
CA ALA A 41 14.59 -8.23 -5.82
C ALA A 41 15.07 -7.87 -7.23
N GLY A 42 16.39 -7.75 -7.39
CA GLY A 42 16.98 -7.25 -8.64
C GLY A 42 17.05 -5.73 -8.76
N GLY A 43 16.70 -4.98 -7.70
CA GLY A 43 16.85 -3.53 -7.65
C GLY A 43 15.70 -2.74 -8.29
N TRP A 44 14.58 -3.39 -8.56
CA TRP A 44 13.39 -2.75 -9.13
C TRP A 44 12.62 -1.99 -8.06
N VAL A 45 12.18 -0.77 -8.38
CA VAL A 45 11.36 0.05 -7.50
C VAL A 45 10.11 0.49 -8.24
N VAL A 46 8.94 0.23 -7.66
CA VAL A 46 7.63 0.60 -8.21
C VAL A 46 7.03 1.70 -7.35
N TYR A 47 6.71 2.83 -7.98
CA TYR A 47 6.02 3.95 -7.36
C TYR A 47 4.56 3.98 -7.79
N GLN A 48 3.65 4.01 -6.82
CA GLN A 48 2.22 4.11 -7.07
C GLN A 48 1.60 5.24 -6.24
N LYS A 49 0.80 6.06 -6.91
CA LYS A 49 0.02 7.12 -6.27
C LYS A 49 -1.44 6.72 -6.26
N VAL A 50 -2.02 6.61 -5.08
CA VAL A 50 -3.43 6.28 -4.85
C VAL A 50 -4.15 7.58 -4.54
N ILE A 51 -5.13 7.90 -5.38
CA ILE A 51 -6.00 9.05 -5.19
C ILE A 51 -7.10 8.74 -4.15
N PRO A 52 -7.64 9.75 -3.46
CA PRO A 52 -8.74 9.54 -2.52
C PRO A 52 -9.90 8.73 -3.12
N GLY A 53 -10.41 7.76 -2.36
CA GLY A 53 -11.53 6.91 -2.77
C GLY A 53 -11.15 5.74 -3.68
N GLN A 54 -9.88 5.59 -4.07
CA GLN A 54 -9.40 4.38 -4.73
C GLN A 54 -8.69 3.44 -3.75
N ALA A 55 -8.86 2.14 -3.99
CA ALA A 55 -8.15 1.10 -3.27
C ALA A 55 -6.74 0.90 -3.86
N PHE A 56 -5.80 0.52 -3.01
CA PHE A 56 -4.54 -0.03 -3.46
C PHE A 56 -4.69 -1.53 -3.66
N GLU A 57 -4.41 -2.01 -4.87
CA GLU A 57 -4.53 -3.42 -5.23
C GLU A 57 -3.24 -3.93 -5.86
N PHE A 58 -2.78 -5.08 -5.40
CA PHE A 58 -1.66 -5.82 -6.00
C PHE A 58 -1.83 -7.32 -5.73
N VAL A 59 -1.10 -8.16 -6.45
CA VAL A 59 -1.17 -9.63 -6.30
C VAL A 59 0.03 -10.12 -5.52
N ARG A 60 -0.18 -11.00 -4.54
CA ARG A 60 0.94 -11.59 -3.79
C ARG A 60 1.76 -12.50 -4.72
N GLY A 61 3.00 -12.11 -4.98
CA GLY A 61 4.01 -12.96 -5.60
C GLY A 61 4.67 -13.88 -4.56
N GLU A 62 5.69 -14.63 -4.97
CA GLU A 62 6.47 -15.44 -4.02
C GLU A 62 7.24 -14.55 -3.03
N ASP A 63 7.39 -15.03 -1.79
CA ASP A 63 7.88 -14.27 -0.62
C ASP A 63 9.34 -13.78 -0.73
N ARG A 64 10.04 -14.12 -1.82
CA ARG A 64 11.46 -13.78 -2.06
C ARG A 64 11.66 -12.55 -2.95
N PHE A 65 10.60 -12.04 -3.58
CA PHE A 65 10.75 -11.00 -4.59
C PHE A 65 10.43 -9.61 -4.08
N LEU A 66 9.58 -9.46 -3.07
CA LEU A 66 9.26 -8.16 -2.49
C LEU A 66 10.13 -7.94 -1.25
N ASN A 67 11.02 -6.95 -1.31
CA ASN A 67 11.96 -6.64 -0.22
C ASN A 67 11.33 -5.69 0.81
N SER A 68 10.61 -4.66 0.34
CA SER A 68 9.96 -3.69 1.23
C SER A 68 8.77 -3.00 0.56
N ILE A 69 7.82 -2.54 1.39
CA ILE A 69 6.77 -1.61 1.01
C ILE A 69 6.88 -0.40 1.94
N ASN A 70 7.05 0.79 1.36
CA ASN A 70 7.02 2.07 2.07
C ASN A 70 5.75 2.81 1.65
N ILE A 71 4.98 3.30 2.63
CA ILE A 71 3.72 4.00 2.39
C ILE A 71 3.80 5.37 3.04
N THR A 72 3.58 6.41 2.24
CA THR A 72 3.54 7.79 2.67
C THR A 72 2.14 8.33 2.47
N ILE A 73 1.50 8.76 3.57
CA ILE A 73 0.16 9.35 3.54
C ILE A 73 0.32 10.86 3.62
N SER A 74 -0.12 11.56 2.59
CA SER A 74 -0.04 13.02 2.50
C SER A 74 -1.43 13.66 2.59
N PRO A 75 -1.60 14.71 3.42
CA PRO A 75 -2.81 15.51 3.45
C PRO A 75 -3.23 16.02 2.07
N TYR A 76 -4.43 15.65 1.63
CA TYR A 76 -5.01 16.21 0.42
C TYR A 76 -5.97 17.35 0.76
N HIS A 77 -5.52 18.58 0.57
CA HIS A 77 -6.32 19.78 0.87
C HIS A 77 -7.23 20.25 -0.28
N GLY A 78 -7.34 19.46 -1.36
CA GLY A 78 -8.10 19.84 -2.57
C GLY A 78 -7.59 21.13 -3.25
N PRO A 79 -8.07 21.45 -4.47
CA PRO A 79 -8.04 22.83 -4.94
C PRO A 79 -9.07 23.64 -4.13
N ARG A 80 -8.64 24.79 -3.59
CA ARG A 80 -9.55 25.82 -3.07
C ARG A 80 -10.45 26.37 -4.18
#